data_AF-A0A174QBK6-F1
#
_entry.id   AF-A0A174QBK6-F1
#
_cell.length_a   1.000
_cell.length_b   1.000
_cell.length_c   1.000
_cell.angle_alpha   90.00
_cell.angle_beta   90.00
_cell.angle_gamma   90.00
#
_symmetry.space_group_name_H-M   'P 1'
#
loop_
_entity.id
_entity.type
_entity.pdbx_description
1 polymer ?
#
loop_
_entity_poly.entity_id
_entity_poly.type
_entity_poly.pdbx_seq_one_letter_code
_entity_poly.pdbx_strand_id
1 'polypeptide(L)'
;MSTWLTVQEAASLSGVTESAIKKAVKQNRYEHCHVDGVGRGGKQLRIALESLPEEAQARYRGEQEQRHEDALLPLIEAQRAIVFFKESVVFAYQEFKATYPKADKRTAFLRQYNEQHPDKPITKRQLNHWETLFNREGVAGLVDRRGGYNRGQSSIAEDVKQVFLAYWMQEKGNRRNGGGPSIASCYRLTQLNFPEQQLPSVSAFQRFVDSIPYPAKVLAREGKKAFADKCEPYIQFDYRSICTNEVWCADNHVFDLWVKDARGRVFRPWVVGWMDKRSRYIVGYLLIDHDPNADAVLDAFSRAVYACGIPERVLLDNGADYTVHDLFNKDFALSLANEMCMEVTNATPYNAKAKLIERFFNTLEYSYCIHLPSYFGADPQRRPERMKKASDQLKDVAMPFDEFAAYLENVIGQYNNTVHTGDSMDGKTPCQAFQDFVVRPIQIANPTLLSMYFKRTSRLVTVGRNGVRVPDLQQYYDAEALFPYQGKKIYVRYNTDDVRQVFCFTESDEFICMAESVALGSLSQEMTAQNMRKLNAQKAQRRKIAREYMPDIAVPSIQQLAIENGHSFDKPDLKVLPTMHQLNSTKQRKAKSMKEAEQQQEAQREQADPGRSQREEDEAYFKFMIGG
;
A
#
# COMPACT_ATOMS: atom_id res chain seq x y z
N MET A 1 35.53 60.00 43.48
CA MET A 1 35.50 59.74 44.93
C MET A 1 36.50 58.64 45.19
N SER A 2 37.64 58.93 45.84
CA SER A 2 38.66 57.91 46.10
C SER A 2 38.10 56.91 47.12
N THR A 3 38.04 55.63 46.72
CA THR A 3 37.54 54.55 47.58
C THR A 3 38.61 54.14 48.60
N TRP A 4 38.27 54.19 49.89
CA TRP A 4 39.20 53.95 51.00
C TRP A 4 38.91 52.63 51.71
N LEU A 5 39.83 51.67 51.56
CA LEU A 5 39.72 50.32 52.10
C LEU A 5 40.33 50.23 53.50
N THR A 6 39.79 49.35 54.34
CA THR A 6 40.47 48.94 55.59
C THR A 6 41.75 48.15 55.28
N VAL A 7 42.65 48.07 56.26
CA VAL A 7 43.87 47.25 56.12
C VAL A 7 43.54 45.78 55.86
N GLN A 8 42.45 45.28 56.46
CA GLN A 8 41.99 43.90 56.28
C GLN A 8 41.46 43.67 54.86
N GLU A 9 40.63 44.59 54.33
CA GLU A 9 40.13 44.52 52.96
C GLU A 9 41.26 44.64 51.93
N ALA A 10 42.19 45.58 52.12
CA ALA A 10 43.34 45.74 51.23
C ALA A 10 44.29 44.51 51.25
N ALA A 11 44.45 43.88 52.42
CA ALA A 11 45.21 42.64 52.58
C ALA A 11 44.54 41.46 51.86
N SER A 12 43.22 41.32 52.02
CA SER A 12 42.41 40.30 51.34
C SER A 12 42.46 40.47 49.82
N LEU A 13 42.24 41.68 49.31
CA LEU A 13 42.24 41.97 47.87
C LEU A 13 43.63 41.80 47.22
N SER A 14 44.70 42.10 47.95
CA SER A 14 46.07 41.96 47.44
C SER A 14 46.67 40.55 47.63
N GLY A 15 46.01 39.67 48.39
CA GLY A 15 46.52 38.33 48.70
C GLY A 15 47.76 38.33 49.60
N VAL A 16 47.93 39.35 50.45
CA VAL A 16 49.09 39.53 51.33
C VAL A 16 48.63 39.70 52.78
N THR A 17 49.49 39.43 53.75
CA THR A 17 49.13 39.59 55.17
C THR A 17 48.95 41.06 55.57
N GLU A 18 48.11 41.33 56.56
CA GLU A 18 47.91 42.70 57.09
C GLU A 18 49.23 43.37 57.53
N SER A 19 50.15 42.59 58.09
CA SER A 19 51.48 43.05 58.48
C SER A 19 52.31 43.52 57.28
N ALA A 20 52.19 42.86 56.13
CA ALA A 20 52.87 43.25 54.90
C ALA A 20 52.29 44.54 54.33
N ILE A 21 50.97 44.72 54.38
CA ILE A 21 50.29 45.95 53.99
C ILE A 21 50.71 47.13 54.90
N LYS A 22 50.71 46.94 56.22
CA LYS A 22 51.20 47.95 57.19
C LYS A 22 52.67 48.30 56.95
N LYS A 23 53.50 47.31 56.58
CA LYS A 23 54.91 47.53 56.23
C LYS A 23 55.07 48.31 54.92
N ALA A 24 54.25 48.01 53.91
CA ALA A 24 54.24 48.72 52.63
C ALA A 24 53.79 50.18 52.78
N VAL A 25 52.81 50.44 53.65
CA VAL A 25 52.39 51.80 54.03
C VAL A 25 53.51 52.57 54.72
N LYS A 26 54.24 51.94 55.67
CA LYS A 26 55.44 52.55 56.28
C LYS A 26 56.57 52.83 55.28
N GLN A 27 56.56 52.14 54.14
CA GLN A 27 57.51 52.33 53.04
C GLN A 27 56.96 53.28 51.95
N ASN A 28 55.86 53.99 52.21
CA ASN A 28 55.18 54.91 51.29
C ASN A 28 54.82 54.29 49.93
N ARG A 29 54.54 52.98 49.88
CA ARG A 29 54.15 52.31 48.62
C ARG A 29 52.66 52.46 48.28
N TYR A 30 51.82 52.76 49.27
CA TYR A 30 50.38 52.91 49.10
C TYR A 30 49.91 54.23 49.72
N GLU A 31 48.96 54.89 49.05
CA GLU A 31 48.33 56.09 49.57
C GLU A 31 47.40 55.71 50.73
N HIS A 32 47.51 56.44 51.83
CA HIS A 32 46.80 56.09 53.06
C HIS A 32 46.29 57.33 53.81
N CYS A 33 45.19 57.18 54.52
CA CYS A 33 44.65 58.18 55.43
C CYS A 33 44.27 57.56 56.78
N HIS A 34 44.11 58.39 57.81
CA HIS A 34 43.67 57.96 59.12
C HIS A 34 42.27 58.52 59.38
N VAL A 35 41.34 57.64 59.76
CA VAL A 35 39.95 58.01 60.10
C VAL A 35 39.72 57.69 61.58
N ASP A 36 39.00 58.55 62.29
CA ASP A 36 38.70 58.32 63.70
C ASP A 36 37.76 57.10 63.88
N GLY A 37 38.08 56.22 64.82
CA GLY A 37 37.35 54.97 65.03
C GLY A 37 37.65 54.27 66.35
N VAL A 38 36.88 53.23 66.68
CA VAL A 38 36.98 52.51 67.96
C VAL A 38 38.14 51.51 67.93
N GLY A 39 39.19 51.77 68.73
CA GLY A 39 40.39 50.92 68.86
C GLY A 39 41.47 51.57 69.74
N ARG A 40 42.55 50.83 70.08
CA ARG A 40 43.68 51.37 70.87
C ARG A 40 44.36 52.52 70.12
N GLY A 41 44.04 53.76 70.50
CA GLY A 41 44.58 54.99 69.91
C GLY A 41 43.62 55.78 69.01
N GLY A 42 42.36 55.38 68.87
CA GLY A 42 41.30 56.20 68.25
C GLY A 42 41.38 56.44 66.74
N LYS A 43 42.44 55.96 66.05
CA LYS A 43 42.67 56.18 64.61
C LYS A 43 42.81 54.86 63.85
N GLN A 44 42.04 54.69 62.77
CA GLN A 44 42.08 53.54 61.87
C GLN A 44 42.76 53.91 60.56
N LEU A 45 43.71 53.08 60.13
CA LEU A 45 44.42 53.22 58.86
C LEU A 45 43.51 52.78 57.69
N ARG A 46 43.36 53.64 56.69
CA ARG A 46 42.66 53.37 55.43
C ARG A 46 43.60 53.54 54.25
N ILE A 47 43.41 52.72 53.21
CA ILE A 47 44.30 52.65 52.04
C ILE A 47 43.47 52.96 50.78
N ALA A 48 43.98 53.82 49.90
CA ALA A 48 43.28 54.16 48.67
C ALA A 48 43.32 52.97 47.71
N LEU A 49 42.15 52.56 47.20
CA LEU A 49 42.02 51.48 46.22
C LEU A 49 42.91 51.72 44.99
N GLU A 50 42.96 52.96 44.50
CA GLU A 50 43.74 53.38 43.32
C GLU A 50 45.25 53.20 43.47
N SER A 51 45.74 53.16 44.72
CA SER A 51 47.16 52.94 45.02
C SER A 51 47.54 51.46 45.13
N LEU A 52 46.56 50.54 45.17
CA LEU A 52 46.82 49.11 45.18
C LEU A 52 47.19 48.59 43.78
N PRO A 53 47.89 47.45 43.66
CA PRO A 53 48.18 46.84 42.37
C PRO A 53 46.92 46.62 41.51
N GLU A 54 47.04 46.72 40.18
CA GLU A 54 45.91 46.58 39.25
C GLU A 54 45.10 45.29 39.46
N GLU A 55 45.75 44.20 39.86
CA GLU A 55 45.11 42.93 40.20
C GLU A 55 44.16 43.04 41.40
N ALA A 56 44.54 43.80 42.42
CA ALA A 56 43.72 44.03 43.61
C ALA A 56 42.55 44.99 43.31
N GLN A 57 42.75 45.94 42.40
CA GLN A 57 41.68 46.81 41.92
C GLN A 57 40.65 46.05 41.09
N ALA A 58 41.09 45.18 40.19
CA ALA A 58 40.22 44.33 39.37
C ALA A 58 39.39 43.35 40.24
N ARG A 59 39.98 42.80 41.32
CA ARG A 59 39.25 42.00 42.32
C ARG A 59 38.18 42.80 43.03
N TYR A 60 38.47 44.04 43.42
CA TYR A 60 37.48 44.91 44.07
C TYR A 60 36.30 45.26 43.15
N ARG A 61 36.55 45.42 41.84
CA ARG A 61 35.51 45.73 40.84
C ARG A 61 34.70 44.50 40.37
N GLY A 62 34.99 43.29 40.88
CA GLY A 62 34.30 42.07 40.46
C GLY A 62 34.69 41.58 39.05
N GLU A 63 35.70 42.17 38.42
CA GLU A 63 36.11 41.84 37.05
C GLU A 63 36.67 40.41 36.92
N GLN A 64 37.10 39.78 38.02
CA GLN A 64 37.58 38.38 38.00
C GLN A 64 36.44 37.37 37.82
N GLU A 65 35.26 37.62 38.40
CA GLU A 65 34.09 36.75 38.23
C GLU A 65 33.52 36.88 36.82
N GLN A 66 33.45 38.10 36.27
CA GLN A 66 33.09 38.33 34.86
C GLN A 66 34.06 37.65 33.89
N ARG A 67 35.38 37.76 34.11
CA ARG A 67 36.39 37.08 33.27
C ARG A 67 36.32 35.54 33.36
N HIS A 68 35.82 35.01 34.47
CA HIS A 68 35.60 33.57 34.66
C HIS A 68 34.40 33.08 33.83
N GLU A 69 33.27 33.77 33.94
CA GLU A 69 32.06 33.47 33.16
C GLU A 69 32.31 33.64 31.65
N ASP A 70 32.94 34.74 31.23
CA ASP A 70 33.26 35.03 29.83
C ASP A 70 34.17 33.95 29.20
N ALA A 71 35.08 33.36 29.98
CA ALA A 71 35.97 32.31 29.50
C ALA A 71 35.29 30.96 29.30
N LEU A 72 34.19 30.70 30.02
CA LEU A 72 33.46 29.42 29.99
C LEU A 72 32.27 29.44 29.03
N LEU A 73 31.65 30.61 28.80
CA LEU A 73 30.54 30.80 27.87
C LEU A 73 30.76 30.18 26.48
N PRO A 74 31.90 30.36 25.78
CA PRO A 74 32.10 29.83 24.43
C PRO A 74 32.42 28.33 24.36
N LEU A 75 32.56 27.64 25.50
CA LEU A 75 32.98 26.24 25.57
C LEU A 75 31.80 25.27 25.56
N ILE A 76 31.96 24.13 24.87
CA ILE A 76 31.01 23.01 24.93
C ILE A 76 31.18 22.27 26.28
N GLU A 77 30.15 21.61 26.77
CA GLU A 77 30.12 20.90 28.05
C GLU A 77 31.35 20.01 28.32
N ALA A 78 31.78 19.22 27.34
CA ALA A 78 32.98 18.38 27.47
C ALA A 78 34.26 19.20 27.69
N GLN A 79 34.37 20.38 27.05
CA GLN A 79 35.50 21.29 27.23
C GLN A 79 35.44 21.98 28.60
N ARG A 80 34.24 22.37 29.06
CA ARG A 80 34.02 22.91 30.40
C ARG A 80 34.41 21.91 31.49
N ALA A 81 34.03 20.63 31.34
CA ALA A 81 34.40 19.57 32.27
C ALA A 81 35.93 19.39 32.42
N ILE A 82 36.67 19.53 31.32
CA ILE A 82 38.15 19.50 31.35
C ILE A 82 38.71 20.72 32.09
N VAL A 83 38.14 21.90 31.88
CA VAL A 83 38.56 23.13 32.56
C VAL A 83 38.26 23.04 34.07
N PHE A 84 37.05 22.63 34.45
CA PHE A 84 36.67 22.42 35.85
C PHE A 84 37.53 21.37 36.55
N PHE A 85 37.90 20.28 35.86
CA PHE A 85 38.83 19.31 36.41
C PHE A 85 40.22 19.92 36.69
N LYS A 86 40.75 20.72 35.76
CA LYS A 86 42.04 21.40 35.98
C LYS A 86 41.95 22.41 37.11
N GLU A 87 40.85 23.15 37.18
CA GLU A 87 40.57 24.14 38.21
C GLU A 87 40.47 23.50 39.60
N SER A 88 39.72 22.39 39.73
CA SER A 88 39.58 21.66 41.00
C SER A 88 40.92 21.13 41.50
N VAL A 89 41.77 20.62 40.60
CA VAL A 89 43.13 20.17 40.94
C VAL A 89 44.00 21.33 41.45
N VAL A 90 43.91 22.50 40.81
CA VAL A 90 44.69 23.68 41.20
C VAL A 90 44.23 24.20 42.56
N PHE A 91 42.92 24.30 42.81
CA PHE A 91 42.37 24.71 44.10
C PHE A 91 42.77 23.75 45.23
N ALA A 92 42.58 22.45 45.03
CA ALA A 92 42.99 21.44 46.02
C ALA A 92 44.48 21.55 46.35
N TYR A 93 45.32 21.84 45.36
CA TYR A 93 46.75 22.06 45.59
C TYR A 93 47.04 23.36 46.36
N GLN A 94 46.33 24.46 46.07
CA GLN A 94 46.49 25.73 46.77
C GLN A 94 46.10 25.61 48.25
N GLU A 95 44.99 24.93 48.56
CA GLU A 95 44.56 24.63 49.93
C GLU A 95 45.56 23.75 50.69
N PHE A 96 46.05 22.69 50.04
CA PHE A 96 47.09 21.83 50.61
C PHE A 96 48.38 22.61 50.87
N LYS A 97 48.78 23.50 49.95
CA LYS A 97 49.97 24.33 50.07
C LYS A 97 49.89 25.32 51.24
N ALA A 98 48.70 25.81 51.57
CA ALA A 98 48.44 26.72 52.69
C ALA A 98 48.55 26.02 54.05
N THR A 99 48.10 24.77 54.14
CA THR A 99 48.05 24.00 55.39
C THR A 99 49.30 23.15 55.65
N TYR A 100 50.04 22.77 54.61
CA TYR A 100 51.21 21.90 54.74
C TYR A 100 52.51 22.69 54.99
N PRO A 101 53.25 22.45 56.10
CA PRO A 101 54.39 23.28 56.51
C PRO A 101 55.73 22.89 55.88
N LYS A 102 55.90 21.68 55.35
CA LYS A 102 57.21 21.18 54.84
C LYS A 102 57.51 21.69 53.43
N ALA A 103 58.78 21.67 53.03
CA ALA A 103 59.24 22.20 51.73
C ALA A 103 58.84 21.33 50.52
N ASP A 104 58.49 20.07 50.74
CA ASP A 104 58.15 19.07 49.72
C ASP A 104 56.66 19.07 49.32
N LYS A 105 55.92 20.16 49.62
CA LYS A 105 54.47 20.33 49.42
C LYS A 105 53.93 19.71 48.14
N ARG A 106 54.63 19.91 47.02
CA ARG A 106 54.19 19.46 45.69
C ARG A 106 54.27 17.94 45.51
N THR A 107 55.36 17.34 45.98
CA THR A 107 55.55 15.89 45.88
C THR A 107 54.60 15.16 46.82
N ALA A 108 54.40 15.72 48.03
CA ALA A 108 53.44 15.21 49.01
C ALA A 108 51.99 15.27 48.48
N PHE A 109 51.58 16.40 47.90
CA PHE A 109 50.26 16.55 47.30
C PHE A 109 50.03 15.56 46.16
N LEU A 110 50.98 15.44 45.22
CA LEU A 110 50.84 14.53 44.07
C LEU A 110 50.72 13.08 44.51
N ARG A 111 51.45 12.67 45.55
CA ARG A 111 51.34 11.33 46.13
C ARG A 111 49.94 11.09 46.68
N GLN A 112 49.45 11.98 47.55
CA GLN A 112 48.14 11.87 48.16
C GLN A 112 47.00 11.94 47.13
N TYR A 113 47.08 12.87 46.19
CA TYR A 113 46.08 13.07 45.15
C TYR A 113 46.01 11.87 44.18
N ASN A 114 47.16 11.33 43.75
CA ASN A 114 47.19 10.19 42.84
C ASN A 114 46.82 8.87 43.55
N GLU A 115 47.06 8.73 44.86
CA GLU A 115 46.56 7.61 45.67
C GLU A 115 45.03 7.64 45.80
N GLN A 116 44.43 8.84 45.91
CA GLN A 116 42.97 9.02 46.00
C GLN A 116 42.27 8.98 44.63
N HIS A 117 42.99 9.26 43.54
CA HIS A 117 42.46 9.29 42.18
C HIS A 117 43.29 8.42 41.21
N PRO A 118 43.27 7.08 41.38
CA PRO A 118 44.06 6.16 40.57
C PRO A 118 43.68 6.17 39.08
N ASP A 119 42.43 6.53 38.77
CA ASP A 119 41.90 6.52 37.40
C ASP A 119 42.41 7.71 36.57
N LYS A 120 42.91 8.78 37.22
CA LYS A 120 43.33 10.03 36.58
C LYS A 120 44.58 10.62 37.25
N PRO A 121 45.73 9.93 37.21
CA PRO A 121 46.95 10.41 37.85
C PRO A 121 47.47 11.66 37.14
N ILE A 122 47.92 12.63 37.94
CA ILE A 122 48.49 13.90 37.46
C ILE A 122 50.00 13.92 37.69
N THR A 123 50.72 14.54 36.76
CA THR A 123 52.18 14.69 36.83
C THR A 123 52.59 16.03 37.43
N LYS A 124 53.81 16.09 37.97
CA LYS A 124 54.42 17.33 38.46
C LYS A 124 54.46 18.45 37.40
N ARG A 125 54.68 18.09 36.13
CA ARG A 125 54.70 19.05 35.02
C ARG A 125 53.32 19.62 34.73
N GLN A 126 52.28 18.79 34.74
CA GLN A 126 50.90 19.23 34.53
C GLN A 126 50.44 20.17 35.65
N LEU A 127 50.66 19.79 36.91
CA LEU A 127 50.28 20.62 38.05
C LEU A 127 51.01 21.98 38.03
N ASN A 128 52.32 22.00 37.77
CA ASN A 128 53.07 23.26 37.62
C ASN A 128 52.50 24.14 36.51
N HIS A 129 52.21 23.53 35.36
CA HIS A 129 51.71 24.26 34.21
C HIS A 129 50.33 24.86 34.48
N TRP A 130 49.42 24.09 35.07
CA TRP A 130 48.07 24.56 35.44
C TRP A 130 48.11 25.62 36.56
N GLU A 131 48.90 25.41 37.61
CA GLU A 131 49.10 26.41 38.69
C GLU A 131 49.62 27.73 38.11
N THR A 132 50.60 27.67 37.19
CA THR A 132 51.19 28.87 36.57
C THR A 132 50.18 29.60 35.68
N LEU A 133 49.42 28.87 34.86
CA LEU A 133 48.42 29.46 33.97
C LEU A 133 47.25 30.06 34.76
N PHE A 134 46.79 29.36 35.79
CA PHE A 134 45.71 29.82 36.66
C PHE A 134 46.13 31.06 37.45
N ASN A 135 47.35 31.11 37.99
CA ASN A 135 47.84 32.29 38.70
C ASN A 135 48.01 33.52 37.79
N ARG A 136 48.25 33.32 36.49
CA ARG A 136 48.46 34.42 35.52
C ARG A 136 47.16 34.94 34.91
N GLU A 137 46.27 34.04 34.50
CA GLU A 137 45.08 34.34 33.67
C GLU A 137 43.77 33.85 34.29
N GLY A 138 43.80 33.30 35.52
CA GLY A 138 42.64 32.66 36.13
C GLY A 138 42.16 31.45 35.30
N VAL A 139 40.84 31.22 35.30
CA VAL A 139 40.23 30.11 34.56
C VAL A 139 40.40 30.23 33.05
N ALA A 140 40.47 31.44 32.51
CA ALA A 140 40.74 31.68 31.10
C ALA A 140 42.09 31.08 30.63
N GLY A 141 43.06 30.94 31.54
CA GLY A 141 44.35 30.31 31.27
C GLY A 141 44.29 28.78 31.20
N LEU A 142 43.29 28.14 31.79
CA LEU A 142 43.14 26.67 31.82
C LEU A 142 42.42 26.11 30.58
N VAL A 143 41.81 26.99 29.78
CA VAL A 143 41.17 26.67 28.51
C VAL A 143 42.22 26.20 27.49
N ASP A 144 41.98 25.05 26.86
CA ASP A 144 42.88 24.54 25.81
C ASP A 144 42.68 25.33 24.51
N ARG A 145 43.65 26.17 24.17
CA ARG A 145 43.64 26.99 22.95
C ARG A 145 44.31 26.30 21.74
N ARG A 146 44.75 25.04 21.86
CA ARG A 146 45.42 24.33 20.77
C ARG A 146 44.46 24.06 19.61
N GLY A 147 44.89 24.39 18.38
CA GLY A 147 44.16 24.08 17.15
C GLY A 147 42.95 24.98 16.84
N GLY A 148 42.62 25.96 17.69
CA GLY A 148 41.49 26.87 17.46
C GLY A 148 41.76 27.98 16.45
N TYR A 149 43.01 28.41 16.29
CA TYR A 149 43.39 29.57 15.46
C TYR A 149 43.11 29.40 13.95
N ASN A 150 43.04 28.16 13.46
CA ASN A 150 42.74 27.84 12.06
C ASN A 150 41.31 27.29 11.85
N ARG A 151 40.45 27.25 12.88
CA ARG A 151 39.08 26.78 12.70
C ARG A 151 38.32 27.76 11.81
N GLY A 152 37.82 27.27 10.67
CA GLY A 152 37.11 28.07 9.67
C GLY A 152 38.00 28.74 8.62
N GLN A 153 39.34 28.69 8.78
CA GLN A 153 40.25 29.17 7.73
C GLN A 153 40.55 28.05 6.74
N SER A 154 40.21 28.29 5.46
CA SER A 154 40.55 27.39 4.36
C SER A 154 41.80 27.90 3.66
N SER A 155 42.79 27.04 3.46
CA SER A 155 43.97 27.35 2.64
C SER A 155 43.69 27.25 1.14
N ILE A 156 42.44 26.96 0.74
CA ILE A 156 42.04 26.83 -0.67
C ILE A 156 41.48 28.18 -1.11
N ALA A 157 42.05 28.74 -2.19
CA ALA A 157 41.56 29.96 -2.80
C ALA A 157 40.15 29.77 -3.37
N GLU A 158 39.36 30.84 -3.43
CA GLU A 158 37.92 30.74 -3.75
C GLU A 158 37.68 30.33 -5.22
N ASP A 159 38.47 30.85 -6.15
CA ASP A 159 38.50 30.44 -7.55
C ASP A 159 38.78 28.94 -7.73
N VAL A 160 39.75 28.40 -6.99
CA VAL A 160 40.08 26.97 -6.96
C VAL A 160 38.92 26.15 -6.42
N LYS A 161 38.22 26.63 -5.38
CA LYS A 161 37.02 25.96 -4.87
C LYS A 161 35.92 25.91 -5.93
N GLN A 162 35.65 27.02 -6.62
CA GLN A 162 34.59 27.08 -7.64
C GLN A 162 34.86 26.11 -8.80
N VAL A 163 36.09 26.04 -9.30
CA VAL A 163 36.47 25.08 -10.35
C VAL A 163 36.36 23.64 -9.85
N PHE A 164 36.83 23.35 -8.63
CA PHE A 164 36.70 22.02 -8.04
C PHE A 164 35.22 21.63 -7.86
N LEU A 165 34.37 22.54 -7.38
CA LEU A 165 32.93 22.34 -7.26
C LEU A 165 32.30 22.07 -8.62
N ALA A 166 32.66 22.81 -9.67
CA ALA A 166 32.13 22.59 -11.02
C ALA A 166 32.43 21.18 -11.55
N TYR A 167 33.56 20.57 -11.17
CA TYR A 167 33.86 19.17 -11.48
C TYR A 167 33.15 18.19 -10.55
N TRP A 168 33.06 18.50 -9.26
CA TRP A 168 32.55 17.60 -8.23
C TRP A 168 31.01 17.53 -8.16
N MET A 169 30.32 18.64 -8.44
CA MET A 169 28.87 18.82 -8.39
C MET A 169 28.16 18.44 -9.72
N GLN A 170 28.76 17.54 -10.50
CA GLN A 170 28.16 17.08 -11.75
C GLN A 170 27.22 15.90 -11.49
N GLU A 171 25.97 16.04 -11.93
CA GLU A 171 25.01 14.94 -12.03
C GLU A 171 25.48 13.99 -13.14
N LYS A 172 26.28 12.97 -12.78
CA LYS A 172 26.79 11.96 -13.72
C LYS A 172 26.27 10.59 -13.32
N GLY A 173 25.34 10.06 -14.11
CA GLY A 173 24.54 8.88 -13.81
C GLY A 173 25.28 7.53 -13.68
N ASN A 174 26.17 7.37 -12.70
CA ASN A 174 26.65 6.04 -12.30
C ASN A 174 25.88 5.56 -11.07
N ARG A 175 24.76 4.86 -11.33
CA ARG A 175 23.74 4.39 -10.37
C ARG A 175 24.23 3.41 -9.28
N ARG A 176 25.54 3.17 -9.15
CA ARG A 176 26.06 2.08 -8.32
C ARG A 176 26.42 2.46 -6.89
N ASN A 177 26.73 3.71 -6.56
CA ASN A 177 27.12 4.15 -5.19
C ASN A 177 27.16 5.71 -5.06
N GLY A 178 26.06 6.44 -5.26
CA GLY A 178 26.08 7.92 -5.15
C GLY A 178 26.97 8.57 -6.22
N GLY A 179 26.84 8.08 -7.45
CA GLY A 179 27.76 8.25 -8.57
C GLY A 179 28.01 9.69 -8.99
N GLY A 180 29.22 10.13 -8.71
CA GLY A 180 29.84 11.27 -9.37
C GLY A 180 31.36 11.04 -9.37
N PRO A 181 32.13 11.85 -10.11
CA PRO A 181 33.59 11.70 -10.18
C PRO A 181 34.18 11.72 -8.78
N SER A 182 35.24 10.94 -8.49
CA SER A 182 35.85 10.90 -7.15
C SER A 182 36.57 12.20 -6.79
N ILE A 183 36.73 12.50 -5.51
CA ILE A 183 37.43 13.71 -5.02
C ILE A 183 38.86 13.78 -5.59
N ALA A 184 39.55 12.64 -5.64
CA ALA A 184 40.89 12.55 -6.24
C ALA A 184 40.89 12.87 -7.75
N SER A 185 39.85 12.47 -8.48
CA SER A 185 39.71 12.79 -9.90
C SER A 185 39.43 14.28 -10.12
N CYS A 186 38.49 14.86 -9.37
CA CYS A 186 38.17 16.28 -9.41
C CYS A 186 39.38 17.14 -9.02
N TYR A 187 40.15 16.71 -8.02
CA TYR A 187 41.38 17.37 -7.62
C TYR A 187 42.41 17.40 -8.76
N ARG A 188 42.64 16.28 -9.44
CA ARG A 188 43.55 16.21 -10.59
C ARG A 188 43.13 17.15 -11.72
N LEU A 189 41.84 17.19 -12.05
CA LEU A 189 41.31 18.11 -13.06
C LEU A 189 41.46 19.57 -12.62
N THR A 190 41.25 19.87 -11.34
CA THR A 190 41.47 21.21 -10.79
C THR A 190 42.94 21.61 -10.90
N GLN A 191 43.89 20.70 -10.62
CA GLN A 191 45.32 20.97 -10.82
C GLN A 191 45.67 21.35 -12.27
N LEU A 192 45.04 20.72 -13.26
CA LEU A 192 45.26 21.06 -14.67
C LEU A 192 44.76 22.45 -15.05
N ASN A 193 43.76 23.00 -14.33
CA ASN A 193 43.25 24.35 -14.56
C ASN A 193 44.11 25.43 -13.89
N PHE A 194 44.96 25.05 -12.93
CA PHE A 194 45.85 25.95 -12.21
C PHE A 194 47.30 25.41 -12.20
N PRO A 195 47.95 25.23 -13.37
CA PRO A 195 49.26 24.59 -13.47
C PRO A 195 50.37 25.38 -12.77
N GLU A 196 50.22 26.70 -12.65
CA GLU A 196 51.20 27.59 -12.02
C GLU A 196 50.97 27.78 -10.50
N GLN A 197 49.87 27.24 -9.95
CA GLN A 197 49.52 27.39 -8.54
C GLN A 197 49.73 26.10 -7.77
N GLN A 198 50.44 26.18 -6.64
CA GLN A 198 50.55 25.06 -5.73
C GLN A 198 49.24 24.86 -4.95
N LEU A 199 48.44 23.87 -5.35
CA LEU A 199 47.19 23.57 -4.67
C LEU A 199 47.42 22.87 -3.31
N PRO A 200 46.53 23.09 -2.31
CA PRO A 200 46.53 22.34 -1.05
C PRO A 200 46.31 20.84 -1.25
N SER A 201 46.63 20.02 -0.25
CA SER A 201 46.50 18.56 -0.35
C SER A 201 45.07 18.08 -0.62
N VAL A 202 44.93 16.87 -1.18
CA VAL A 202 43.62 16.23 -1.41
C VAL A 202 42.77 16.18 -0.13
N SER A 203 43.41 16.01 1.04
CA SER A 203 42.72 16.03 2.34
C SER A 203 42.11 17.39 2.69
N ALA A 204 42.67 18.51 2.19
CA ALA A 204 42.04 19.82 2.32
C ALA A 204 40.75 19.90 1.51
N PHE A 205 40.74 19.36 0.28
CA PHE A 205 39.55 19.27 -0.55
C PHE A 205 38.50 18.30 0.00
N GLN A 206 38.91 17.18 0.63
CA GLN A 206 38.01 16.30 1.35
C GLN A 206 37.28 17.05 2.47
N ARG A 207 38.02 17.76 3.33
CA ARG A 207 37.44 18.59 4.40
C ARG A 207 36.51 19.68 3.86
N PHE A 208 36.86 20.28 2.72
CA PHE A 208 35.99 21.22 2.03
C PHE A 208 34.69 20.55 1.58
N VAL A 209 34.75 19.39 0.93
CA VAL A 209 33.54 18.62 0.57
C VAL A 209 32.72 18.28 1.81
N ASP A 210 33.35 17.87 2.91
CA ASP A 210 32.66 17.53 4.15
C ASP A 210 31.91 18.73 4.74
N SER A 211 32.45 19.94 4.56
CA SER A 211 31.80 21.20 4.98
C SER A 211 30.55 21.58 4.18
N ILE A 212 30.36 21.02 2.98
CA ILE A 212 29.18 21.31 2.14
C ILE A 212 27.94 20.66 2.77
N PRO A 213 26.81 21.40 2.92
CA PRO A 213 25.57 20.85 3.43
C PRO A 213 25.11 19.60 2.66
N TYR A 214 24.62 18.59 3.38
CA TYR A 214 24.12 17.35 2.79
C TYR A 214 23.06 17.59 1.70
N PRO A 215 22.06 18.48 1.87
CA PRO A 215 21.06 18.73 0.82
C PRO A 215 21.67 19.24 -0.50
N ALA A 216 22.69 20.10 -0.41
CA ALA A 216 23.37 20.62 -1.60
C ALA A 216 24.14 19.51 -2.35
N LYS A 217 24.73 18.54 -1.61
CA LYS A 217 25.38 17.37 -2.21
C LYS A 217 24.38 16.50 -2.97
N VAL A 218 23.22 16.24 -2.36
CA VAL A 218 22.15 15.41 -2.96
C VAL A 218 21.61 16.09 -4.22
N LEU A 219 21.25 17.37 -4.16
CA LEU A 219 20.71 18.10 -5.31
C LEU A 219 21.68 18.10 -6.50
N ALA A 220 22.96 18.37 -6.24
CA ALA A 220 23.96 18.47 -7.29
C ALA A 220 24.35 17.13 -7.91
N ARG A 221 24.38 16.04 -7.13
CA ARG A 221 24.96 14.75 -7.57
C ARG A 221 23.92 13.67 -7.86
N GLU A 222 22.78 13.73 -7.18
CA GLU A 222 21.71 12.72 -7.29
C GLU A 222 20.46 13.28 -7.98
N GLY A 223 20.43 14.59 -8.25
CA GLY A 223 19.39 15.27 -9.00
C GLY A 223 18.19 15.69 -8.15
N LYS A 224 17.25 16.40 -8.80
CA LYS A 224 16.07 17.01 -8.15
C LYS A 224 15.18 15.99 -7.44
N LYS A 225 15.01 14.80 -8.01
CA LYS A 225 14.17 13.75 -7.41
C LYS A 225 14.73 13.25 -6.07
N ALA A 226 16.02 12.92 -6.03
CA ALA A 226 16.65 12.47 -4.79
C ALA A 226 16.66 13.56 -3.72
N PHE A 227 16.78 14.82 -4.12
CA PHE A 227 16.65 15.96 -3.22
C PHE A 227 15.25 16.08 -2.64
N ALA A 228 14.21 15.98 -3.48
CA ALA A 228 12.82 15.94 -3.03
C ALA A 228 12.57 14.79 -2.04
N ASP A 229 13.06 13.59 -2.35
CA ASP A 229 12.83 12.38 -1.55
C ASP A 229 13.61 12.39 -0.21
N LYS A 230 14.84 12.94 -0.18
CA LYS A 230 15.76 12.82 0.98
C LYS A 230 15.92 14.10 1.80
N CYS A 231 15.62 15.27 1.24
CA CYS A 231 16.02 16.55 1.82
C CYS A 231 14.88 17.57 1.92
N GLU A 232 13.90 17.54 1.01
CA GLU A 232 12.77 18.45 1.10
C GLU A 232 11.87 18.12 2.30
N PRO A 233 11.31 19.14 2.97
CA PRO A 233 10.32 18.91 3.99
C PRO A 233 9.06 18.30 3.35
N TYR A 234 8.52 17.26 3.98
CA TYR A 234 7.30 16.61 3.54
C TYR A 234 6.20 16.80 4.59
N ILE A 235 4.95 16.86 4.14
CA ILE A 235 3.79 16.93 5.04
C ILE A 235 3.59 15.54 5.64
N GLN A 236 3.64 15.46 6.97
CA GLN A 236 3.25 14.24 7.69
C GLN A 236 1.73 14.11 7.66
N PHE A 237 1.25 12.95 7.22
CA PHE A 237 -0.16 12.61 7.30
C PHE A 237 -0.45 12.10 8.72
N ASP A 238 -1.36 12.77 9.43
CA ASP A 238 -1.83 12.29 10.73
C ASP A 238 -2.82 11.14 10.55
N TYR A 239 -2.41 9.92 10.86
CA TYR A 239 -3.29 8.76 10.75
C TYR A 239 -4.44 8.77 11.76
N ARG A 240 -4.36 9.55 12.85
CA ARG A 240 -5.49 9.68 13.80
C ARG A 240 -6.64 10.51 13.23
N SER A 241 -6.42 11.24 12.14
CA SER A 241 -7.45 12.04 11.47
C SER A 241 -8.47 11.21 10.67
N ILE A 242 -8.19 9.92 10.44
CA ILE A 242 -9.06 9.00 9.72
C ILE A 242 -9.47 7.82 10.61
N CYS A 243 -10.63 7.23 10.34
CA CYS A 243 -11.12 6.02 11.01
C CYS A 243 -10.71 4.75 10.26
N THR A 244 -10.81 3.59 10.93
CA THR A 244 -10.74 2.31 10.22
C THR A 244 -11.89 2.21 9.22
N ASN A 245 -11.62 1.60 8.07
CA ASN A 245 -12.56 1.38 6.98
C ASN A 245 -13.02 2.68 6.30
N GLU A 246 -12.36 3.80 6.58
CA GLU A 246 -12.63 5.08 5.92
C GLU A 246 -11.87 5.20 4.60
N VAL A 247 -10.57 4.85 4.59
CA VAL A 247 -9.71 5.01 3.42
C VAL A 247 -8.94 3.73 3.18
N TRP A 248 -9.22 3.07 2.07
CA TRP A 248 -8.42 1.95 1.59
C TRP A 248 -7.47 2.42 0.50
N CYS A 249 -6.24 1.89 0.48
CA CYS A 249 -5.30 2.10 -0.61
C CYS A 249 -4.99 0.78 -1.32
N ALA A 250 -4.84 0.86 -2.63
CA ALA A 250 -4.48 -0.28 -3.48
C ALA A 250 -3.21 -0.01 -4.25
N ASP A 251 -2.45 -1.07 -4.50
CA ASP A 251 -1.29 -1.06 -5.38
C ASP A 251 -0.97 -2.49 -5.84
N ASN A 252 -0.15 -2.60 -6.89
CA ASN A 252 0.25 -3.87 -7.48
C ASN A 252 1.76 -4.08 -7.29
N HIS A 253 2.17 -5.32 -7.03
CA HIS A 253 3.58 -5.65 -6.82
C HIS A 253 3.97 -6.96 -7.51
N VAL A 254 5.16 -6.98 -8.11
CA VAL A 254 5.75 -8.18 -8.72
C VAL A 254 6.88 -8.70 -7.84
N PHE A 255 6.77 -9.94 -7.38
CA PHE A 255 7.80 -10.51 -6.51
C PHE A 255 9.08 -10.83 -7.29
N ASP A 256 10.25 -10.64 -6.67
CA ASP A 256 11.56 -11.04 -7.20
C ASP A 256 11.92 -12.50 -6.88
N LEU A 257 10.96 -13.40 -7.11
CA LEU A 257 11.12 -14.86 -6.98
C LEU A 257 10.46 -15.62 -8.13
N TRP A 258 10.90 -16.85 -8.33
CA TRP A 258 10.35 -17.75 -9.36
C TRP A 258 9.30 -18.71 -8.79
N VAL A 259 8.16 -18.76 -9.46
CA VAL A 259 7.13 -19.79 -9.23
C VAL A 259 6.86 -20.58 -10.50
N LYS A 260 6.22 -21.75 -10.36
CA LYS A 260 5.78 -22.59 -11.49
C LYS A 260 4.31 -22.98 -11.37
N ASP A 261 3.61 -22.98 -12.49
CA ASP A 261 2.24 -23.53 -12.55
C ASP A 261 2.25 -25.07 -12.63
N ALA A 262 1.06 -25.67 -12.57
CA ALA A 262 0.88 -27.12 -12.70
C ALA A 262 1.36 -27.69 -14.05
N ARG A 263 1.58 -26.84 -15.07
CA ARG A 263 2.12 -27.22 -16.39
C ARG A 263 3.64 -27.06 -16.47
N GLY A 264 4.27 -26.57 -15.40
CA GLY A 264 5.71 -26.36 -15.31
C GLY A 264 6.21 -25.08 -15.99
N ARG A 265 5.34 -24.14 -16.33
CA ARG A 265 5.74 -22.80 -16.82
C ARG A 265 6.24 -21.98 -15.63
N VAL A 266 7.46 -21.44 -15.75
CA VAL A 266 8.10 -20.64 -14.71
C VAL A 266 7.86 -19.15 -14.98
N PHE A 267 7.38 -18.42 -13.99
CA PHE A 267 7.07 -16.99 -14.08
C PHE A 267 7.28 -16.29 -12.73
N ARG A 268 7.11 -14.96 -12.73
CA ARG A 268 7.09 -14.15 -11.50
C ARG A 268 5.64 -13.85 -11.13
N PRO A 269 5.20 -14.17 -9.92
CA PRO A 269 3.83 -13.87 -9.54
C PRO A 269 3.68 -12.37 -9.24
N TRP A 270 2.50 -11.85 -9.53
CA TRP A 270 2.08 -10.51 -9.13
C TRP A 270 1.06 -10.62 -8.00
N VAL A 271 1.02 -9.62 -7.12
CA VAL A 271 -0.03 -9.44 -6.11
C VAL A 271 -0.70 -8.09 -6.30
N VAL A 272 -2.02 -8.09 -6.30
CA VAL A 272 -2.85 -6.90 -6.14
C VAL A 272 -3.24 -6.83 -4.67
N GLY A 273 -2.84 -5.78 -3.96
CA GLY A 273 -3.12 -5.64 -2.53
C GLY A 273 -4.09 -4.50 -2.24
N TRP A 274 -4.95 -4.70 -1.25
CA TRP A 274 -5.80 -3.67 -0.64
C TRP A 274 -5.49 -3.57 0.86
N MET A 275 -5.27 -2.35 1.33
CA MET A 275 -4.91 -2.08 2.71
C MET A 275 -5.74 -0.93 3.30
N ASP A 276 -6.21 -1.10 4.53
CA ASP A 276 -6.80 -0.02 5.31
C ASP A 276 -5.72 0.97 5.78
N LYS A 277 -5.89 2.26 5.45
CA LYS A 277 -4.87 3.28 5.69
C LYS A 277 -4.74 3.66 7.17
N ARG A 278 -5.74 3.44 8.02
CA ARG A 278 -5.68 3.77 9.46
C ARG A 278 -4.93 2.70 10.25
N SER A 279 -5.24 1.44 9.98
CA SER A 279 -4.82 0.26 10.76
C SER A 279 -3.67 -0.52 10.14
N ARG A 280 -3.33 -0.28 8.85
CA ARG A 280 -2.40 -1.11 8.07
C ARG A 280 -2.87 -2.53 7.82
N TYR A 281 -4.11 -2.84 8.17
CA TYR A 281 -4.66 -4.16 7.96
C TYR A 281 -4.82 -4.42 6.47
N ILE A 282 -4.29 -5.55 5.99
CA ILE A 282 -4.52 -5.99 4.63
C ILE A 282 -5.93 -6.56 4.57
N VAL A 283 -6.84 -5.79 3.98
CA VAL A 283 -8.29 -6.09 3.91
C VAL A 283 -8.60 -7.10 2.80
N GLY A 284 -7.75 -7.19 1.79
CA GLY A 284 -7.84 -8.20 0.73
C GLY A 284 -6.67 -8.13 -0.23
N TYR A 285 -6.45 -9.20 -0.96
CA TYR A 285 -5.40 -9.29 -1.98
C TYR A 285 -5.74 -10.38 -3.00
N LEU A 286 -5.06 -10.33 -4.15
CA LEU A 286 -5.15 -11.37 -5.17
C LEU A 286 -3.76 -11.65 -5.75
N LEU A 287 -3.37 -12.92 -5.75
CA LEU A 287 -2.17 -13.40 -6.43
C LEU A 287 -2.49 -13.83 -7.86
N ILE A 288 -1.75 -13.34 -8.85
CA ILE A 288 -1.97 -13.58 -10.28
C ILE A 288 -0.69 -14.03 -11.00
N ASP A 289 -0.85 -14.73 -12.12
CA ASP A 289 0.24 -15.27 -12.95
C ASP A 289 0.54 -14.43 -14.21
N HIS A 290 -0.09 -13.27 -14.32
CA HIS A 290 0.03 -12.34 -15.43
C HIS A 290 0.18 -10.91 -14.91
N ASP A 291 0.47 -9.95 -15.78
CA ASP A 291 0.50 -8.54 -15.40
C ASP A 291 -0.87 -8.09 -14.86
N PRO A 292 -0.91 -7.19 -13.87
CA PRO A 292 -2.16 -6.71 -13.30
C PRO A 292 -3.02 -6.03 -14.36
N ASN A 293 -4.32 -6.18 -14.20
CA ASN A 293 -5.32 -5.54 -15.03
C ASN A 293 -6.53 -5.16 -14.16
N ALA A 294 -7.46 -4.43 -14.75
CA ALA A 294 -8.65 -3.94 -14.07
C ALA A 294 -9.51 -5.06 -13.46
N ASP A 295 -9.62 -6.22 -14.13
CA ASP A 295 -10.38 -7.37 -13.62
C ASP A 295 -9.73 -7.94 -12.34
N ALA A 296 -8.40 -8.02 -12.29
CA ALA A 296 -7.66 -8.46 -11.10
C ALA A 296 -7.81 -7.47 -9.94
N VAL A 297 -7.80 -6.17 -10.23
CA VAL A 297 -8.06 -5.12 -9.23
C VAL A 297 -9.49 -5.24 -8.68
N LEU A 298 -10.47 -5.42 -9.55
CA LEU A 298 -11.87 -5.59 -9.17
C LEU A 298 -12.11 -6.86 -8.35
N ASP A 299 -11.49 -7.98 -8.72
CA ASP A 299 -11.62 -9.24 -7.99
C ASP A 299 -11.00 -9.12 -6.58
N ALA A 300 -9.79 -8.57 -6.48
CA ALA A 300 -9.15 -8.29 -5.19
C ALA A 300 -9.99 -7.35 -4.31
N PHE A 301 -10.59 -6.32 -4.92
CA PHE A 301 -11.48 -5.38 -4.22
C PHE A 301 -12.76 -6.06 -3.74
N SER A 302 -13.40 -6.84 -4.59
CA SER A 302 -14.65 -7.54 -4.27
C SER A 302 -14.46 -8.52 -3.11
N ARG A 303 -13.32 -9.20 -3.04
CA ARG A 303 -12.94 -10.04 -1.90
C ARG A 303 -12.75 -9.23 -0.63
N ALA A 304 -12.06 -8.10 -0.71
CA ALA A 304 -11.86 -7.21 0.42
C ALA A 304 -13.21 -6.70 0.97
N VAL A 305 -14.12 -6.26 0.09
CA VAL A 305 -15.46 -5.81 0.46
C VAL A 305 -16.31 -6.93 1.05
N TYR A 306 -16.21 -8.15 0.51
CA TYR A 306 -16.89 -9.32 1.06
C TYR A 306 -16.48 -9.59 2.51
N ALA A 307 -15.18 -9.47 2.81
CA ALA A 307 -14.63 -9.79 4.12
C ALA A 307 -14.78 -8.64 5.14
N CYS A 308 -14.56 -7.40 4.70
CA CYS A 308 -14.38 -6.25 5.59
C CYS A 308 -15.47 -5.16 5.45
N GLY A 309 -16.39 -5.30 4.50
CA GLY A 309 -17.39 -4.28 4.18
C GLY A 309 -16.88 -3.22 3.20
N ILE A 310 -17.76 -2.29 2.82
CA ILE A 310 -17.48 -1.23 1.85
C ILE A 310 -16.71 -0.10 2.56
N PRO A 311 -15.57 0.38 2.01
CA PRO A 311 -14.88 1.54 2.55
C PRO A 311 -15.60 2.85 2.19
N GLU A 312 -15.46 3.90 3.01
CA GLU A 312 -16.00 5.22 2.62
C GLU A 312 -15.29 5.77 1.37
N ARG A 313 -13.96 5.54 1.26
CA ARG A 313 -13.11 6.10 0.20
C ARG A 313 -11.99 5.16 -0.22
N VAL A 314 -11.58 5.27 -1.49
CA VAL A 314 -10.40 4.59 -2.02
C VAL A 314 -9.37 5.58 -2.52
N LEU A 315 -8.11 5.30 -2.19
CA LEU A 315 -6.93 6.01 -2.64
C LEU A 315 -6.18 5.14 -3.65
N LEU A 316 -6.25 5.53 -4.92
CA LEU A 316 -5.69 4.77 -6.03
C LEU A 316 -4.53 5.53 -6.67
N ASP A 317 -3.60 4.81 -7.29
CA ASP A 317 -2.60 5.43 -8.14
C ASP A 317 -3.19 5.77 -9.52
N ASN A 318 -2.56 6.69 -10.25
CA ASN A 318 -2.95 7.06 -11.62
C ASN A 318 -2.57 5.98 -12.67
N GLY A 319 -2.40 4.73 -12.25
CA GLY A 319 -2.10 3.61 -13.14
C GLY A 319 -3.29 3.29 -14.04
N ALA A 320 -3.01 2.88 -15.28
CA ALA A 320 -4.04 2.56 -16.27
C ALA A 320 -5.08 1.55 -15.75
N ASP A 321 -4.63 0.58 -14.94
CA ASP A 321 -5.46 -0.48 -14.34
C ASP A 321 -6.51 0.04 -13.35
N TYR A 322 -6.27 1.21 -12.73
CA TYR A 322 -7.17 1.86 -11.78
C TYR A 322 -8.08 2.91 -12.42
N THR A 323 -7.74 3.36 -13.63
CA THR A 323 -8.47 4.41 -14.37
C THR A 323 -9.55 3.87 -15.31
N VAL A 324 -9.89 2.58 -15.22
CA VAL A 324 -10.95 2.01 -16.06
C VAL A 324 -12.28 2.68 -15.74
N HIS A 325 -12.93 3.13 -16.81
CA HIS A 325 -14.09 4.01 -16.77
C HIS A 325 -15.26 3.46 -15.93
N ASP A 326 -15.42 2.14 -15.88
CA ASP A 326 -16.58 1.51 -15.24
C ASP A 326 -16.33 1.12 -13.76
N LEU A 327 -15.10 1.31 -13.27
CA LEU A 327 -14.71 0.93 -11.90
C LEU A 327 -14.75 2.12 -10.94
N PHE A 328 -13.66 2.89 -10.88
CA PHE A 328 -13.46 3.93 -9.88
C PHE A 328 -13.59 5.34 -10.46
N ASN A 329 -14.31 5.49 -11.58
CA ASN A 329 -14.54 6.80 -12.18
C ASN A 329 -15.82 7.44 -11.63
N LYS A 330 -15.70 8.54 -10.89
CA LYS A 330 -16.87 9.26 -10.36
C LYS A 330 -17.69 9.98 -11.44
N ASP A 331 -17.13 10.27 -12.61
CA ASP A 331 -17.85 10.96 -13.68
C ASP A 331 -18.86 10.03 -14.39
N PHE A 332 -18.70 8.72 -14.24
CA PHE A 332 -19.61 7.74 -14.80
C PHE A 332 -20.63 7.29 -13.74
N ALA A 333 -21.91 7.62 -13.94
CA ALA A 333 -22.96 7.38 -12.96
C ALA A 333 -23.14 5.90 -12.56
N LEU A 334 -22.84 4.97 -13.47
CA LEU A 334 -22.94 3.52 -13.26
C LEU A 334 -21.60 2.88 -12.85
N SER A 335 -20.61 3.69 -12.46
CA SER A 335 -19.36 3.14 -11.95
C SER A 335 -19.58 2.45 -10.61
N LEU A 336 -18.78 1.43 -10.34
CA LEU A 336 -18.76 0.73 -9.05
C LEU A 336 -18.65 1.71 -7.87
N ALA A 337 -17.80 2.72 -7.99
CA ALA A 337 -17.63 3.73 -6.94
C ALA A 337 -18.92 4.50 -6.67
N ASN A 338 -19.69 4.88 -7.70
CA ASN A 338 -20.94 5.59 -7.52
C ASN A 338 -22.06 4.68 -7.01
N GLU A 339 -22.15 3.44 -7.51
CA GLU A 339 -23.15 2.46 -7.04
C GLU A 339 -22.93 2.06 -5.57
N MET A 340 -21.66 1.95 -5.14
CA MET A 340 -21.30 1.68 -3.75
C MET A 340 -21.16 2.96 -2.89
N CYS A 341 -21.49 4.13 -3.43
CA CYS A 341 -21.42 5.42 -2.73
C CYS A 341 -20.04 5.76 -2.14
N MET A 342 -18.97 5.36 -2.81
CA MET A 342 -17.57 5.56 -2.40
C MET A 342 -17.00 6.87 -2.95
N GLU A 343 -16.09 7.51 -2.22
CA GLU A 343 -15.22 8.53 -2.80
C GLU A 343 -13.96 7.93 -3.41
N VAL A 344 -13.52 8.47 -4.54
CA VAL A 344 -12.27 8.07 -5.19
C VAL A 344 -11.33 9.26 -5.17
N THR A 345 -10.15 9.06 -4.62
CA THR A 345 -9.07 10.05 -4.62
C THR A 345 -7.87 9.43 -5.33
N ASN A 346 -7.34 10.12 -6.32
CA ASN A 346 -6.10 9.70 -6.96
C ASN A 346 -4.89 10.25 -6.20
N ALA A 347 -3.86 9.43 -6.05
CA ALA A 347 -2.63 9.84 -5.41
C ALA A 347 -1.97 10.98 -6.21
N THR A 348 -1.59 12.06 -5.51
CA THR A 348 -0.73 13.09 -6.10
C THR A 348 0.64 12.49 -6.41
N PRO A 349 1.20 12.67 -7.61
CA PRO A 349 2.56 12.24 -7.92
C PRO A 349 3.55 12.75 -6.87
N TYR A 350 4.54 11.92 -6.50
CA TYR A 350 5.64 12.25 -5.56
C TYR A 350 5.32 12.31 -4.06
N ASN A 351 4.11 11.93 -3.61
CA ASN A 351 3.83 11.78 -2.18
C ASN A 351 4.08 10.34 -1.70
N ALA A 352 5.34 9.94 -1.57
CA ALA A 352 5.74 8.57 -1.22
C ALA A 352 5.15 8.06 0.11
N LYS A 353 4.89 8.95 1.08
CA LYS A 353 4.25 8.58 2.36
C LYS A 353 2.75 8.31 2.24
N ALA A 354 2.09 8.74 1.16
CA ALA A 354 0.70 8.42 0.92
C ALA A 354 0.49 6.94 0.56
N LYS A 355 1.53 6.25 0.06
CA LYS A 355 1.46 4.87 -0.42
C LYS A 355 2.06 3.88 0.58
N LEU A 356 1.37 3.68 1.69
CA LEU A 356 1.84 2.79 2.76
C LEU A 356 1.87 1.32 2.34
N ILE A 357 1.10 0.96 1.31
CA ILE A 357 1.08 -0.38 0.76
C ILE A 357 2.41 -0.75 0.06
N GLU A 358 3.12 0.21 -0.54
CA GLU A 358 4.48 -0.02 -1.05
C GLU A 358 5.44 -0.47 0.07
N ARG A 359 5.31 0.12 1.27
CA ARG A 359 6.10 -0.30 2.44
C ARG A 359 5.72 -1.71 2.91
N PHE A 360 4.45 -2.07 2.84
CA PHE A 360 4.00 -3.43 3.11
C PHE A 360 4.61 -4.43 2.12
N PHE A 361 4.60 -4.13 0.82
CA PHE A 361 5.24 -5.00 -0.18
C PHE A 361 6.74 -5.16 0.06
N ASN A 362 7.44 -4.08 0.38
CA ASN A 362 8.85 -4.15 0.80
C ASN A 362 9.03 -5.04 2.05
N THR A 363 8.07 -5.04 2.97
CA THR A 363 8.10 -5.90 4.16
C THR A 363 7.92 -7.36 3.76
N LEU A 364 6.93 -7.68 2.91
CA LEU A 364 6.75 -9.03 2.36
C LEU A 364 8.03 -9.52 1.70
N GLU A 365 8.61 -8.70 0.83
CA GLU A 365 9.75 -9.10 0.02
C GLU A 365 11.02 -9.27 0.85
N TYR A 366 11.42 -8.25 1.61
CA TYR A 366 12.70 -8.22 2.31
C TYR A 366 12.69 -8.88 3.70
N SER A 367 11.52 -9.15 4.28
CA SER A 367 11.45 -9.85 5.59
C SER A 367 11.05 -11.31 5.47
N TYR A 368 10.26 -11.68 4.46
CA TYR A 368 9.72 -13.03 4.32
C TYR A 368 10.27 -13.72 3.06
N CYS A 369 10.01 -13.14 1.88
CA CYS A 369 10.33 -13.80 0.61
C CYS A 369 11.84 -13.94 0.34
N ILE A 370 12.69 -13.04 0.87
CA ILE A 370 14.15 -13.08 0.67
C ILE A 370 14.79 -14.40 1.15
N HIS A 371 14.13 -15.10 2.08
CA HIS A 371 14.60 -16.37 2.63
C HIS A 371 14.18 -17.58 1.78
N LEU A 372 13.31 -17.39 0.78
CA LEU A 372 12.87 -18.48 -0.07
C LEU A 372 13.96 -18.89 -1.06
N PRO A 373 14.14 -20.21 -1.32
CA PRO A 373 15.15 -20.69 -2.27
C PRO A 373 15.01 -20.11 -3.68
N SER A 374 13.77 -19.80 -4.09
CA SER A 374 13.41 -19.27 -5.40
C SER A 374 13.62 -17.75 -5.56
N TYR A 375 13.99 -17.04 -4.49
CA TYR A 375 14.22 -15.60 -4.51
C TYR A 375 15.56 -15.24 -5.19
N PHE A 376 15.54 -14.18 -6.01
CA PHE A 376 16.71 -13.72 -6.76
C PHE A 376 16.98 -12.22 -6.62
N GLY A 377 16.02 -11.44 -6.12
CA GLY A 377 16.15 -10.01 -5.83
C GLY A 377 16.07 -9.06 -7.04
N ALA A 378 15.73 -7.80 -6.74
CA ALA A 378 15.43 -6.75 -7.72
C ALA A 378 16.57 -6.42 -8.68
N ASP A 379 17.81 -6.44 -8.20
CA ASP A 379 18.99 -6.04 -8.99
C ASP A 379 19.48 -7.18 -9.89
N PRO A 380 19.33 -7.08 -11.23
CA PRO A 380 19.76 -8.13 -12.15
C PRO A 380 21.25 -8.47 -12.06
N GLN A 381 22.10 -7.54 -11.63
CA GLN A 381 23.54 -7.75 -11.53
C GLN A 381 23.93 -8.55 -10.28
N ARG A 382 23.22 -8.31 -9.17
CA ARG A 382 23.42 -8.99 -7.88
C ARG A 382 22.67 -10.32 -7.79
N ARG A 383 21.88 -10.68 -8.80
CA ARG A 383 21.25 -12.01 -8.88
C ARG A 383 22.29 -13.11 -8.68
N PRO A 384 22.04 -14.08 -7.79
CA PRO A 384 22.93 -15.23 -7.61
C PRO A 384 23.19 -15.93 -8.95
N GLU A 385 24.40 -16.42 -9.18
CA GLU A 385 24.77 -17.08 -10.45
C GLU A 385 23.83 -18.26 -10.79
N ARG A 386 23.39 -19.01 -9.78
CA ARG A 386 22.40 -20.10 -9.94
C ARG A 386 21.08 -19.63 -10.56
N MET A 387 20.73 -18.36 -10.42
CA MET A 387 19.50 -17.72 -10.90
C MET A 387 19.67 -16.99 -12.23
N LYS A 388 20.91 -16.87 -12.75
CA LYS A 388 21.21 -16.26 -14.07
C LYS A 388 21.05 -17.31 -15.19
N LYS A 389 19.91 -18.00 -15.21
CA LYS A 389 19.59 -19.04 -16.19
C LYS A 389 18.28 -18.72 -16.91
N ALA A 390 18.04 -19.38 -18.05
CA ALA A 390 16.74 -19.32 -18.71
C ALA A 390 15.64 -19.92 -17.81
N SER A 391 14.41 -19.42 -17.93
CA SER A 391 13.26 -19.81 -17.10
C SER A 391 13.02 -21.32 -17.08
N ASP A 392 13.22 -22.02 -18.21
CA ASP A 392 13.04 -23.47 -18.30
C ASP A 392 14.03 -24.27 -17.43
N GLN A 393 15.20 -23.73 -17.14
CA GLN A 393 16.22 -24.36 -16.30
C GLN A 393 16.03 -24.07 -14.81
N LEU A 394 15.01 -23.29 -14.45
CA LEU A 394 14.71 -22.88 -13.08
C LEU A 394 13.52 -23.66 -12.49
N LYS A 395 12.96 -24.64 -13.21
CA LYS A 395 11.80 -25.45 -12.76
C LYS A 395 12.06 -26.19 -11.44
N ASP A 396 13.29 -26.63 -11.21
CA ASP A 396 13.66 -27.36 -9.99
C ASP A 396 13.81 -26.44 -8.77
N VAL A 397 14.09 -25.16 -9.03
CA VAL A 397 14.28 -24.14 -7.98
C VAL A 397 12.98 -23.36 -7.72
N ALA A 398 12.12 -23.24 -8.73
CA ALA A 398 10.84 -22.54 -8.66
C ALA A 398 9.86 -23.27 -7.74
N MET A 399 9.25 -22.51 -6.83
CA MET A 399 8.20 -22.99 -5.93
C MET A 399 6.89 -23.19 -6.72
N PRO A 400 6.11 -24.27 -6.49
CA PRO A 400 4.77 -24.38 -7.04
C PRO A 400 3.90 -23.14 -6.69
N PHE A 401 3.13 -22.64 -7.65
CA PHE A 401 2.32 -21.43 -7.46
C PHE A 401 1.32 -21.55 -6.31
N ASP A 402 0.63 -22.70 -6.19
CA ASP A 402 -0.34 -22.94 -5.11
C ASP A 402 0.33 -23.01 -3.74
N GLU A 403 1.55 -23.54 -3.67
CA GLU A 403 2.36 -23.55 -2.43
C GLU A 403 2.77 -22.13 -2.04
N PHE A 404 3.16 -21.31 -3.02
CA PHE A 404 3.46 -19.90 -2.77
C PHE A 404 2.22 -19.10 -2.36
N ALA A 405 1.05 -19.39 -2.93
CA ALA A 405 -0.21 -18.77 -2.53
C ALA A 405 -0.55 -19.07 -1.06
N ALA A 406 -0.44 -20.33 -0.64
CA ALA A 406 -0.62 -20.73 0.75
C ALA A 406 0.44 -20.13 1.69
N TYR A 407 1.70 -20.03 1.25
CA TYR A 407 2.75 -19.35 2.00
C TYR A 407 2.42 -17.87 2.21
N LEU A 408 2.00 -17.18 1.14
CA LEU A 408 1.67 -15.77 1.18
C LEU A 408 0.47 -15.49 2.11
N GLU A 409 -0.56 -16.34 2.08
CA GLU A 409 -1.70 -16.25 3.01
C GLU A 409 -1.24 -16.31 4.48
N ASN A 410 -0.37 -17.26 4.82
CA ASN A 410 0.19 -17.37 6.17
C ASN A 410 1.03 -16.14 6.55
N VAL A 411 1.85 -15.62 5.62
CA VAL A 411 2.67 -14.42 5.85
C VAL A 411 1.81 -13.18 6.06
N ILE A 412 0.75 -12.99 5.26
CA ILE A 412 -0.18 -11.88 5.42
C ILE A 412 -0.95 -12.00 6.74
N GLY A 413 -1.38 -13.21 7.10
CA GLY A 413 -1.97 -13.51 8.40
C GLY A 413 -1.02 -13.15 9.54
N GLN A 414 0.27 -13.49 9.43
CA GLN A 414 1.29 -13.13 10.41
C GLN A 414 1.51 -11.62 10.47
N TYR A 415 1.64 -10.95 9.33
CA TYR A 415 1.79 -9.48 9.26
C TYR A 415 0.64 -8.76 9.96
N ASN A 416 -0.60 -9.17 9.65
CA ASN A 416 -1.82 -8.60 10.23
C ASN A 416 -1.92 -8.83 11.75
N ASN A 417 -1.24 -9.85 12.29
CA ASN A 417 -1.23 -10.21 13.71
C ASN A 417 0.10 -9.94 14.42
N THR A 418 1.04 -9.25 13.77
CA THR A 418 2.31 -8.83 14.38
C THR A 418 2.20 -7.38 14.85
N VAL A 419 2.81 -7.04 15.99
CA VAL A 419 2.78 -5.67 16.53
C VAL A 419 3.54 -4.71 15.62
N HIS A 420 2.94 -3.55 15.34
CA HIS A 420 3.55 -2.51 14.53
C HIS A 420 3.92 -1.29 15.39
N THR A 421 5.09 -0.71 15.11
CA THR A 421 5.58 0.53 15.75
C THR A 421 5.35 1.78 14.89
N GLY A 422 4.57 1.65 13.81
CA GLY A 422 4.23 2.76 12.93
C GLY A 422 3.40 3.84 13.64
N ASP A 423 3.46 5.06 13.11
CA ASP A 423 2.73 6.21 13.66
C ASP A 423 1.25 5.87 13.88
N SER A 424 0.74 6.16 15.08
CA SER A 424 -0.67 5.93 15.49
C SER A 424 -1.11 4.46 15.60
N MET A 425 -0.18 3.50 15.61
CA MET A 425 -0.48 2.09 15.90
C MET A 425 -0.50 1.78 17.40
N ASP A 426 0.12 2.62 18.24
CA ASP A 426 0.12 2.51 19.70
C ASP A 426 0.50 1.10 20.23
N GLY A 427 1.41 0.41 19.54
CA GLY A 427 1.88 -0.93 19.91
C GLY A 427 0.90 -2.06 19.62
N LYS A 428 -0.14 -1.81 18.81
CA LYS A 428 -1.13 -2.81 18.40
C LYS A 428 -0.74 -3.53 17.12
N THR A 429 -1.38 -4.68 16.89
CA THR A 429 -1.35 -5.35 15.59
C THR A 429 -2.30 -4.66 14.61
N PRO A 430 -2.10 -4.77 13.29
CA PRO A 430 -3.05 -4.28 12.31
C PRO A 430 -4.48 -4.78 12.52
N CYS A 431 -4.63 -6.07 12.87
CA CYS A 431 -5.93 -6.67 13.17
C CYS A 431 -6.62 -6.00 14.39
N GLN A 432 -5.88 -5.80 15.48
CA GLN A 432 -6.39 -5.10 16.66
C GLN A 432 -6.74 -3.64 16.35
N ALA A 433 -5.86 -2.94 15.64
CA ALA A 433 -6.11 -1.55 15.23
C ALA A 433 -7.34 -1.44 14.31
N PHE A 434 -7.54 -2.41 13.42
CA PHE A 434 -8.73 -2.44 12.57
C PHE A 434 -9.99 -2.49 13.44
N GLN A 435 -10.07 -3.44 14.38
CA GLN A 435 -11.22 -3.62 15.26
C GLN A 435 -11.45 -2.43 16.22
N ASP A 436 -10.39 -1.94 16.86
CA ASP A 436 -10.49 -0.94 17.93
C ASP A 436 -10.87 0.46 17.44
N PHE A 437 -10.58 0.79 16.18
CA PHE A 437 -10.83 2.12 15.60
C PHE A 437 -12.01 2.13 14.60
N VAL A 438 -12.89 1.12 14.67
CA VAL A 438 -14.22 1.18 14.03
C VAL A 438 -15.12 2.11 14.84
N VAL A 439 -15.16 3.39 14.46
CA VAL A 439 -15.98 4.42 15.15
C VAL A 439 -17.39 4.51 14.57
N ARG A 440 -17.60 4.01 13.35
CA ARG A 440 -18.87 4.06 12.61
C ARG A 440 -19.30 2.66 12.19
N PRO A 441 -20.62 2.37 12.09
CA PRO A 441 -21.08 1.12 11.51
C PRO A 441 -20.53 0.92 10.09
N ILE A 442 -19.90 -0.22 9.86
CA ILE A 442 -19.38 -0.60 8.55
C ILE A 442 -20.56 -0.93 7.62
N GLN A 443 -20.57 -0.34 6.44
CA GLN A 443 -21.55 -0.69 5.41
C GLN A 443 -21.22 -2.06 4.83
N ILE A 444 -22.18 -2.98 4.87
CA ILE A 444 -22.03 -4.30 4.27
C ILE A 444 -22.63 -4.25 2.87
N ALA A 445 -21.87 -4.71 1.88
CA ALA A 445 -22.38 -4.81 0.52
C ALA A 445 -23.55 -5.80 0.46
N ASN A 446 -24.59 -5.44 -0.29
CA ASN A 446 -25.63 -6.40 -0.65
C ASN A 446 -24.95 -7.54 -1.44
N PRO A 447 -25.09 -8.81 -1.03
CA PRO A 447 -24.46 -9.95 -1.73
C PRO A 447 -24.79 -10.00 -3.23
N THR A 448 -25.98 -9.55 -3.62
CA THR A 448 -26.41 -9.46 -5.02
C THR A 448 -25.73 -8.34 -5.79
N LEU A 449 -25.47 -7.19 -5.15
CA LEU A 449 -24.72 -6.11 -5.77
C LEU A 449 -23.24 -6.51 -5.93
N LEU A 450 -22.67 -7.14 -4.89
CA LEU A 450 -21.28 -7.59 -4.92
C LEU A 450 -21.05 -8.67 -5.99
N SER A 451 -22.05 -9.52 -6.26
CA SER A 451 -21.93 -10.57 -7.27
C SER A 451 -21.82 -10.04 -8.70
N MET A 452 -22.22 -8.79 -8.98
CA MET A 452 -22.00 -8.12 -10.26
C MET A 452 -20.51 -7.86 -10.54
N TYR A 453 -19.68 -7.88 -9.50
CA TYR A 453 -18.27 -7.51 -9.56
C TYR A 453 -17.32 -8.69 -9.33
N PHE A 454 -17.86 -9.88 -9.06
CA PHE A 454 -17.08 -11.11 -9.04
C PHE A 454 -16.51 -11.47 -10.41
N LYS A 455 -15.44 -12.29 -10.41
CA LYS A 455 -14.77 -12.73 -11.62
C LYS A 455 -15.76 -13.29 -12.64
N ARG A 456 -15.75 -12.70 -13.83
CA ARG A 456 -16.60 -13.11 -14.96
C ARG A 456 -15.87 -14.10 -15.85
N THR A 457 -16.61 -15.09 -16.38
CA THR A 457 -16.09 -15.96 -17.45
C THR A 457 -15.68 -15.15 -18.68
N SER A 458 -14.45 -15.32 -19.17
CA SER A 458 -13.91 -14.57 -20.30
C SER A 458 -14.68 -14.77 -21.61
N ARG A 459 -15.38 -15.89 -21.74
CA ARG A 459 -16.25 -16.21 -22.88
C ARG A 459 -17.63 -16.63 -22.36
N LEU A 460 -18.64 -16.38 -23.18
CA LEU A 460 -19.98 -16.89 -22.94
C LEU A 460 -19.97 -18.42 -22.81
N VAL A 461 -20.61 -18.94 -21.77
CA VAL A 461 -20.80 -20.38 -21.55
C VAL A 461 -22.19 -20.79 -22.01
N THR A 462 -22.32 -22.01 -22.54
CA THR A 462 -23.61 -22.52 -23.02
C THR A 462 -24.31 -23.29 -21.91
N VAL A 463 -25.61 -23.01 -21.70
CA VAL A 463 -26.44 -23.76 -20.75
C VAL A 463 -26.75 -25.14 -21.34
N GLY A 464 -26.25 -26.19 -20.70
CA GLY A 464 -26.44 -27.58 -21.08
C GLY A 464 -27.50 -28.29 -20.24
N ARG A 465 -27.55 -29.63 -20.35
CA ARG A 465 -28.50 -30.47 -19.61
C ARG A 465 -28.25 -30.48 -18.10
N ASN A 466 -27.00 -30.34 -17.70
CA ASN A 466 -26.54 -30.31 -16.30
C ASN A 466 -26.19 -28.88 -15.86
N GLY A 467 -26.93 -27.89 -16.37
CA GLY A 467 -26.64 -26.48 -16.15
C GLY A 467 -25.42 -26.01 -16.94
N VAL A 468 -24.56 -25.21 -16.32
CA VAL A 468 -23.40 -24.54 -16.96
C VAL A 468 -22.08 -25.09 -16.43
N ARG A 469 -21.12 -25.33 -17.34
CA ARG A 469 -19.75 -25.68 -16.94
C ARG A 469 -18.91 -24.42 -16.88
N VAL A 470 -18.34 -24.11 -15.73
CA VAL A 470 -17.40 -22.99 -15.58
C VAL A 470 -16.00 -23.51 -15.92
N PRO A 471 -15.36 -23.07 -17.03
CA PRO A 471 -14.09 -23.64 -17.49
C PRO A 471 -12.96 -23.51 -16.47
N ASP A 472 -12.86 -22.35 -15.83
CA ASP A 472 -11.83 -22.02 -14.84
C ASP A 472 -11.92 -22.92 -13.60
N LEU A 473 -13.13 -23.23 -13.13
CA LEU A 473 -13.37 -24.08 -11.97
C LEU A 473 -13.44 -25.57 -12.31
N GLN A 474 -13.57 -25.89 -13.60
CA GLN A 474 -13.81 -27.24 -14.14
C GLN A 474 -15.02 -27.97 -13.55
N GLN A 475 -15.95 -27.24 -12.92
CA GLN A 475 -17.16 -27.76 -12.29
C GLN A 475 -18.43 -27.39 -13.06
N TYR A 476 -19.50 -28.15 -12.84
CA TYR A 476 -20.83 -27.83 -13.36
C TYR A 476 -21.67 -27.18 -12.28
N TYR A 477 -22.53 -26.26 -12.67
CA TYR A 477 -23.44 -25.54 -11.78
C TYR A 477 -24.84 -25.58 -12.36
N ASP A 478 -25.85 -25.91 -11.55
CA ASP A 478 -27.23 -26.03 -12.03
C ASP A 478 -28.22 -25.33 -11.09
N ALA A 479 -29.30 -24.86 -11.69
CA ALA A 479 -30.46 -24.29 -11.01
C ALA A 479 -31.70 -24.50 -11.87
N GLU A 480 -32.87 -24.64 -11.26
CA GLU A 480 -34.13 -24.84 -12.01
C GLU A 480 -34.41 -23.68 -12.98
N ALA A 481 -34.06 -22.46 -12.58
CA ALA A 481 -34.21 -21.25 -13.39
C ALA A 481 -33.32 -21.22 -14.66
N LEU A 482 -32.28 -22.07 -14.75
CA LEU A 482 -31.49 -22.20 -15.98
C LEU A 482 -32.18 -23.06 -17.05
N PHE A 483 -33.18 -23.85 -16.69
CA PHE A 483 -33.82 -24.78 -17.63
C PHE A 483 -34.40 -24.10 -18.89
N PRO A 484 -35.12 -22.96 -18.81
CA PRO A 484 -35.61 -22.24 -20.00
C PRO A 484 -34.49 -21.64 -20.87
N TYR A 485 -33.29 -21.51 -20.31
CA TYR A 485 -32.11 -20.98 -21.00
C TYR A 485 -31.26 -22.08 -21.63
N GLN A 486 -31.67 -23.35 -21.56
CA GLN A 486 -30.93 -24.46 -22.15
C GLN A 486 -30.69 -24.25 -23.66
N GLY A 487 -29.44 -24.34 -24.09
CA GLY A 487 -28.98 -24.04 -25.45
C GLY A 487 -28.60 -22.58 -25.69
N LYS A 488 -28.95 -21.65 -24.79
CA LYS A 488 -28.53 -20.25 -24.86
C LYS A 488 -27.14 -20.05 -24.26
N LYS A 489 -26.51 -18.95 -24.65
CA LYS A 489 -25.21 -18.49 -24.16
C LYS A 489 -25.41 -17.46 -23.04
N ILE A 490 -24.67 -17.60 -21.95
CA ILE A 490 -24.77 -16.75 -20.77
C ILE A 490 -23.38 -16.40 -20.24
N TYR A 491 -23.28 -15.34 -19.43
CA TYR A 491 -22.11 -15.08 -18.60
C TYR A 491 -22.31 -15.68 -17.21
N VAL A 492 -21.21 -16.10 -16.59
CA VAL A 492 -21.21 -16.56 -15.21
C VAL A 492 -20.18 -15.74 -14.43
N ARG A 493 -20.61 -15.21 -13.28
CA ARG A 493 -19.77 -14.55 -12.30
C ARG A 493 -19.64 -15.44 -11.07
N TYR A 494 -18.46 -15.52 -10.47
CA TYR A 494 -18.24 -16.39 -9.32
C TYR A 494 -17.13 -15.87 -8.42
N ASN A 495 -17.27 -16.11 -7.12
CA ASN A 495 -16.20 -15.91 -6.17
C ASN A 495 -15.22 -17.08 -6.32
N THR A 496 -13.92 -16.82 -6.45
CA THR A 496 -12.91 -17.89 -6.55
C THR A 496 -12.66 -18.59 -5.22
N ASP A 497 -12.93 -17.91 -4.09
CA ASP A 497 -12.64 -18.41 -2.75
C ASP A 497 -13.82 -19.24 -2.22
N ASP A 498 -15.05 -18.89 -2.62
CA ASP A 498 -16.24 -19.71 -2.41
C ASP A 498 -16.87 -20.12 -3.75
N VAL A 499 -16.47 -21.30 -4.22
CA VAL A 499 -16.91 -21.90 -5.48
C VAL A 499 -18.18 -22.75 -5.34
N ARG A 500 -18.87 -22.70 -4.19
CA ARG A 500 -20.10 -23.49 -3.98
C ARG A 500 -21.24 -23.04 -4.88
N GLN A 501 -21.26 -21.75 -5.22
CA GLN A 501 -22.31 -21.12 -5.99
C GLN A 501 -21.75 -20.15 -7.02
N VAL A 502 -22.50 -19.95 -8.09
CA VAL A 502 -22.19 -19.00 -9.16
C VAL A 502 -23.43 -18.18 -9.54
N PHE A 503 -23.21 -17.02 -10.13
CA PHE A 503 -24.25 -16.09 -10.52
C PHE A 503 -24.33 -16.04 -12.05
N CYS A 504 -25.50 -16.36 -12.60
CA CYS A 504 -25.73 -16.48 -14.03
C CYS A 504 -26.39 -15.22 -14.57
N PHE A 505 -25.87 -14.69 -15.68
CA PHE A 505 -26.32 -13.46 -16.33
C PHE A 505 -26.54 -13.68 -17.83
N THR A 506 -27.50 -12.98 -18.43
CA THR A 506 -27.72 -13.02 -19.88
C THR A 506 -26.55 -12.38 -20.64
N GLU A 507 -26.55 -12.47 -21.97
CA GLU A 507 -25.58 -11.76 -22.82
C GLU A 507 -25.70 -10.22 -22.68
N SER A 508 -26.89 -9.73 -22.32
CA SER A 508 -27.18 -8.31 -22.04
C SER A 508 -26.92 -7.91 -20.58
N ASP A 509 -26.24 -8.76 -19.82
CA ASP A 509 -25.87 -8.57 -18.40
C ASP A 509 -27.03 -8.51 -17.40
N GLU A 510 -28.20 -9.03 -17.77
CA GLU A 510 -29.34 -9.17 -16.84
C GLU A 510 -29.20 -10.42 -15.97
N PHE A 511 -29.46 -10.30 -14.66
CA PHE A 511 -29.38 -11.41 -13.72
C PHE A 511 -30.45 -12.48 -13.99
N ILE A 512 -30.03 -13.75 -14.07
CA ILE A 512 -30.92 -14.90 -14.28
C ILE A 512 -31.21 -15.59 -12.96
N CYS A 513 -30.17 -16.13 -12.32
CA CYS A 513 -30.28 -16.89 -11.07
C CYS A 513 -28.91 -17.18 -10.45
N MET A 514 -28.94 -17.66 -9.21
CA MET A 514 -27.80 -18.30 -8.56
C MET A 514 -27.85 -19.82 -8.81
N ALA A 515 -26.72 -20.42 -9.16
CA ALA A 515 -26.59 -21.85 -9.44
C ALA A 515 -25.58 -22.51 -8.52
N GLU A 516 -25.92 -23.69 -8.00
CA GLU A 516 -25.09 -24.43 -7.04
C GLU A 516 -24.22 -25.47 -7.75
N SER A 517 -23.05 -25.77 -7.18
CA SER A 517 -22.14 -26.78 -7.72
C SER A 517 -22.79 -28.16 -7.76
N VAL A 518 -22.80 -28.75 -8.94
CA VAL A 518 -23.26 -30.12 -9.17
C VAL A 518 -22.09 -31.05 -8.88
N ALA A 519 -22.14 -31.72 -7.73
CA ALA A 519 -21.24 -32.82 -7.45
C ALA A 519 -21.45 -33.91 -8.52
N LEU A 520 -20.52 -34.03 -9.47
CA LEU A 520 -20.43 -35.18 -10.36
C LEU A 520 -20.12 -36.39 -9.47
N GLY A 521 -21.10 -37.28 -9.32
CA GLY A 521 -20.95 -38.48 -8.50
C GLY A 521 -19.66 -39.22 -8.87
N SER A 522 -18.75 -39.34 -7.90
CA SER A 522 -17.64 -40.26 -8.02
C SER A 522 -18.19 -41.68 -8.15
N LEU A 523 -17.48 -42.55 -8.86
CA LEU A 523 -17.75 -43.98 -9.00
C LEU A 523 -17.55 -44.75 -7.66
N SER A 524 -18.07 -44.22 -6.55
CA SER A 524 -18.20 -44.95 -5.29
C SER A 524 -19.59 -45.57 -5.22
N GLN A 525 -19.63 -46.88 -4.93
CA GLN A 525 -20.84 -47.72 -4.95
C GLN A 525 -21.89 -47.38 -3.88
N GLU A 526 -21.72 -46.28 -3.13
CA GLU A 526 -22.61 -45.85 -2.04
C GLU A 526 -23.51 -44.66 -2.46
N MET A 527 -23.95 -44.64 -3.72
CA MET A 527 -24.80 -43.58 -4.25
C MET A 527 -26.27 -43.80 -3.79
N THR A 528 -26.62 -43.16 -2.68
CA THR A 528 -27.81 -43.37 -1.85
C THR A 528 -29.14 -43.03 -2.55
N ALA A 529 -30.23 -43.75 -2.21
CA ALA A 529 -31.59 -43.53 -2.71
C ALA A 529 -32.09 -42.07 -2.62
N GLN A 530 -31.54 -41.24 -1.73
CA GLN A 530 -31.83 -39.81 -1.63
C GLN A 530 -31.42 -39.01 -2.87
N ASN A 531 -30.26 -39.29 -3.48
CA ASN A 531 -29.81 -38.61 -4.69
C ASN A 531 -30.71 -38.96 -5.88
N MET A 532 -31.15 -40.23 -5.94
CA MET A 532 -32.10 -40.70 -6.96
C MET A 532 -33.47 -40.05 -6.81
N ARG A 533 -33.95 -39.84 -5.57
CA ARG A 533 -35.19 -39.09 -5.28
C ARG A 533 -35.08 -37.63 -5.70
N LYS A 534 -33.97 -36.93 -5.35
CA LYS A 534 -33.71 -35.54 -5.79
C LYS A 534 -33.70 -35.43 -7.32
N LEU A 535 -33.01 -36.34 -8.01
CA LEU A 535 -32.89 -36.32 -9.46
C LEU A 535 -34.23 -36.64 -10.15
N ASN A 536 -35.03 -37.55 -9.60
CA ASN A 536 -36.39 -37.81 -10.10
C ASN A 536 -37.35 -36.64 -9.87
N ALA A 537 -37.24 -35.93 -8.73
CA ALA A 537 -37.98 -34.71 -8.46
C ALA A 537 -37.62 -33.59 -9.46
N GLN A 538 -36.32 -33.35 -9.71
CA GLN A 538 -35.85 -32.41 -10.73
C GLN A 538 -36.37 -32.76 -12.13
N LYS A 539 -36.35 -34.05 -12.52
CA LYS A 539 -36.93 -34.51 -13.79
C LYS A 539 -38.44 -34.24 -13.88
N ALA A 540 -39.18 -34.44 -12.79
CA ALA A 540 -40.62 -34.17 -12.76
C ALA A 540 -40.92 -32.68 -12.91
N GLN A 541 -40.16 -31.83 -12.22
CA GLN A 541 -40.30 -30.38 -12.28
C GLN A 541 -39.95 -29.83 -13.68
N ARG A 542 -38.84 -30.27 -14.29
CA ARG A 542 -38.49 -29.89 -15.67
C ARG A 542 -39.57 -30.30 -16.68
N ARG A 543 -40.20 -31.47 -16.51
CA ARG A 543 -41.34 -31.89 -17.35
C ARG A 543 -42.56 -31.01 -17.15
N LYS A 544 -42.82 -30.54 -15.92
CA LYS A 544 -43.91 -29.61 -15.61
C LYS A 544 -43.68 -28.27 -16.32
N ILE A 545 -42.49 -27.67 -16.15
CA ILE A 545 -42.11 -26.42 -16.83
C ILE A 545 -42.20 -26.59 -18.35
N ALA A 546 -41.70 -27.69 -18.91
CA ALA A 546 -41.81 -27.95 -20.36
C ALA A 546 -43.25 -28.06 -20.86
N ARG A 547 -44.17 -28.61 -20.03
CA ARG A 547 -45.60 -28.66 -20.35
C ARG A 547 -46.27 -27.29 -20.27
N GLU A 548 -45.85 -26.39 -19.38
CA GLU A 548 -46.39 -25.02 -19.30
C GLU A 548 -46.12 -24.23 -20.59
N TYR A 549 -45.03 -24.51 -21.30
CA TYR A 549 -44.75 -23.92 -22.62
C TYR A 549 -45.46 -24.62 -23.79
N MET A 550 -46.13 -25.76 -23.57
CA MET A 550 -46.90 -26.42 -24.62
C MET A 550 -48.27 -25.75 -24.75
N PRO A 551 -48.68 -25.33 -25.95
CA PRO A 551 -50.00 -24.75 -26.14
C PRO A 551 -51.08 -25.82 -25.88
N ASP A 552 -52.05 -25.49 -25.03
CA ASP A 552 -53.20 -26.34 -24.72
C ASP A 552 -54.31 -26.18 -25.77
N ILE A 553 -53.90 -26.22 -27.04
CA ILE A 553 -54.79 -26.08 -28.19
C ILE A 553 -54.74 -27.41 -28.94
N ALA A 554 -55.90 -28.06 -29.06
CA ALA A 554 -56.07 -29.17 -29.97
C ALA A 554 -55.92 -28.64 -31.40
N VAL A 555 -54.72 -28.76 -31.97
CA VAL A 555 -54.48 -28.42 -33.37
C VAL A 555 -55.25 -29.46 -34.21
N PRO A 556 -56.22 -29.05 -35.04
CA PRO A 556 -56.90 -29.96 -35.94
C PRO A 556 -55.86 -30.67 -36.80
N SER A 557 -56.06 -31.95 -37.09
CA SER A 557 -55.11 -32.65 -37.97
C SER A 557 -55.07 -31.94 -39.33
N ILE A 558 -53.93 -31.97 -40.01
CA ILE A 558 -53.80 -31.41 -41.37
C ILE A 558 -54.89 -31.99 -42.30
N GLN A 559 -55.34 -33.23 -42.04
CA GLN A 559 -56.45 -33.86 -42.74
C GLN A 559 -57.80 -33.20 -42.45
N GLN A 560 -58.11 -32.85 -41.19
CA GLN A 560 -59.32 -32.11 -40.83
C GLN A 560 -59.34 -30.71 -41.45
N LEU A 561 -58.22 -29.97 -41.36
CA LEU A 561 -58.09 -28.65 -42.00
C LEU A 561 -58.22 -28.74 -43.52
N ALA A 562 -57.73 -29.80 -44.16
CA ALA A 562 -57.87 -30.02 -45.60
C ALA A 562 -59.32 -30.37 -45.99
N ILE A 563 -60.04 -31.11 -45.15
CA ILE A 563 -61.47 -31.42 -45.36
C ILE A 563 -62.31 -30.16 -45.20
N GLU A 564 -62.13 -29.40 -44.11
CA GLU A 564 -62.85 -28.14 -43.85
C GLU A 564 -62.59 -27.10 -44.95
N ASN A 565 -61.33 -26.92 -45.38
CA ASN A 565 -61.01 -26.04 -46.50
C ASN A 565 -61.50 -26.60 -47.85
N GLY A 566 -61.54 -27.92 -48.02
CA GLY A 566 -62.12 -28.57 -49.20
C GLY A 566 -63.63 -28.34 -49.33
N HIS A 567 -64.34 -28.21 -48.21
CA HIS A 567 -65.77 -27.85 -48.17
C HIS A 567 -66.04 -26.36 -48.39
N SER A 568 -65.05 -25.49 -48.19
CA SER A 568 -65.19 -24.03 -48.42
C SER A 568 -65.20 -23.62 -49.90
N PHE A 569 -64.85 -24.55 -50.81
CA PHE A 569 -65.05 -24.38 -52.25
C PHE A 569 -66.37 -25.04 -52.66
N ASP A 570 -67.48 -24.30 -52.57
CA ASP A 570 -68.73 -24.72 -53.19
C ASP A 570 -68.50 -24.95 -54.69
N LYS A 571 -68.89 -26.13 -55.18
CA LYS A 571 -68.94 -26.36 -56.63
C LYS A 571 -69.94 -25.33 -57.19
N PRO A 572 -69.56 -24.50 -58.18
CA PRO A 572 -70.44 -23.45 -58.67
C PRO A 572 -71.75 -24.04 -59.17
N ASP A 573 -72.89 -23.50 -58.71
CA ASP A 573 -74.20 -23.90 -59.18
C ASP A 573 -74.36 -23.47 -60.65
N LEU A 574 -74.18 -24.45 -61.54
CA LEU A 574 -74.30 -24.29 -62.98
C LEU A 574 -75.70 -23.84 -63.42
N LYS A 575 -76.73 -23.91 -62.56
CA LYS A 575 -78.07 -23.39 -62.86
C LYS A 575 -78.18 -21.88 -62.82
N VAL A 576 -77.30 -21.22 -62.06
CA VAL A 576 -77.31 -19.75 -61.88
C VAL A 576 -76.36 -19.05 -62.86
N LEU A 577 -75.46 -19.83 -63.47
CA LEU A 577 -74.56 -19.35 -64.52
C LEU A 577 -75.29 -19.31 -65.87
N PRO A 578 -75.10 -18.26 -66.70
CA PRO A 578 -75.71 -18.17 -68.03
C PRO A 578 -75.17 -19.30 -68.91
N THR A 579 -75.94 -20.37 -69.02
CA THR A 579 -75.55 -21.60 -69.71
C THR A 579 -76.25 -21.66 -71.07
N MET A 580 -75.48 -21.64 -72.16
CA MET A 580 -76.00 -21.84 -73.51
C MET A 580 -76.09 -23.33 -73.84
N HIS A 581 -77.30 -23.85 -74.00
CA HIS A 581 -77.50 -25.19 -74.57
C HIS A 581 -77.33 -25.14 -76.09
N GLN A 582 -76.23 -25.69 -76.62
CA GLN A 582 -76.11 -25.96 -78.05
C GLN A 582 -77.07 -27.08 -78.44
N LEU A 583 -78.20 -26.70 -79.03
CA LEU A 583 -79.29 -27.58 -79.44
C LEU A 583 -78.99 -28.23 -80.80
N ASN A 584 -78.64 -29.52 -80.79
CA ASN A 584 -78.59 -30.34 -82.00
C ASN A 584 -79.85 -31.22 -82.05
N SER A 585 -80.81 -30.86 -82.93
CA SER A 585 -82.20 -31.36 -82.96
C SER A 585 -82.33 -32.88 -83.14
N THR A 586 -81.32 -33.54 -83.70
CA THR A 586 -81.26 -34.99 -83.92
C THR A 586 -81.08 -35.79 -82.63
N LYS A 587 -80.36 -35.25 -81.63
CA LYS A 587 -80.12 -35.95 -80.36
C LYS A 587 -81.31 -35.86 -79.39
N GLN A 588 -82.12 -34.79 -79.45
CA GLN A 588 -83.34 -34.68 -78.66
C GLN A 588 -84.39 -35.72 -79.04
N ARG A 589 -84.57 -36.02 -80.34
CA ARG A 589 -85.48 -37.09 -80.78
C ARG A 589 -85.07 -38.45 -80.22
N LYS A 590 -83.76 -38.75 -80.21
CA LYS A 590 -83.23 -39.99 -79.61
C LYS A 590 -83.36 -40.04 -78.09
N ALA A 591 -83.15 -38.92 -77.40
CA ALA A 591 -83.34 -38.84 -75.95
C ALA A 591 -84.81 -38.98 -75.54
N LYS A 592 -85.73 -38.42 -76.33
CA LYS A 592 -87.18 -38.56 -76.10
C LYS A 592 -87.64 -39.99 -76.36
N SER A 593 -87.17 -40.63 -77.43
CA SER A 593 -87.47 -42.05 -77.69
C SER A 593 -86.86 -42.99 -76.64
N MET A 594 -85.71 -42.65 -76.05
CA MET A 594 -85.12 -43.42 -74.94
C MET A 594 -85.94 -43.28 -73.65
N LYS A 595 -86.43 -42.08 -73.32
CA LYS A 595 -87.33 -41.87 -72.17
C LYS A 595 -88.70 -42.53 -72.36
N GLU A 596 -89.24 -42.49 -73.58
CA GLU A 596 -90.50 -43.18 -73.90
C GLU A 596 -90.32 -44.71 -73.84
N ALA A 597 -89.15 -45.23 -74.26
CA ALA A 597 -88.81 -46.65 -74.10
C ALA A 597 -88.59 -47.06 -72.64
N GLU A 598 -87.94 -46.22 -71.81
CA GLU A 598 -87.81 -46.44 -70.37
C GLU A 598 -89.19 -46.47 -69.70
N GLN A 599 -90.07 -45.50 -69.99
CA GLN A 599 -91.43 -45.46 -69.42
C GLN A 599 -92.29 -46.65 -69.86
N GLN A 600 -92.14 -47.13 -71.09
CA GLN A 600 -92.81 -48.35 -71.55
C GLN A 600 -92.24 -49.61 -70.87
N GLN A 601 -90.94 -49.65 -70.61
CA GLN A 601 -90.28 -50.76 -69.92
C GLN A 601 -90.61 -50.77 -68.42
N GLU A 602 -90.80 -49.61 -67.81
CA GLU A 602 -91.23 -49.42 -66.43
C GLU A 602 -92.71 -49.79 -66.26
N ALA A 603 -93.58 -49.38 -67.18
CA ALA A 603 -94.99 -49.80 -67.21
C ALA A 603 -95.16 -51.32 -67.45
N GLN A 604 -94.30 -51.94 -68.27
CA GLN A 604 -94.27 -53.40 -68.43
C GLN A 604 -93.74 -54.14 -67.20
N ARG A 605 -92.81 -53.54 -66.44
CA ARG A 605 -92.35 -54.07 -65.16
C ARG A 605 -93.42 -53.96 -64.07
N GLU A 606 -94.21 -52.89 -64.05
CA GLU A 606 -95.32 -52.72 -63.11
C GLU A 606 -96.51 -53.66 -63.40
N GLN A 607 -96.77 -54.01 -64.66
CA GLN A 607 -97.81 -55.00 -65.01
C GLN A 607 -97.40 -56.46 -64.76
N ALA A 608 -96.11 -56.76 -64.67
CA ALA A 608 -95.60 -58.13 -64.50
C ALA A 608 -95.56 -58.62 -63.04
N ASP A 609 -95.75 -57.75 -62.05
CA ASP A 609 -95.75 -58.12 -60.62
C ASP A 609 -96.97 -57.54 -59.89
N PRO A 610 -98.16 -58.18 -60.00
CA PRO A 610 -99.39 -57.69 -59.37
C PRO A 610 -99.37 -57.77 -57.84
N GLY A 611 -98.33 -58.36 -57.23
CA GLY A 611 -98.18 -58.50 -55.77
C GLY A 611 -97.27 -57.45 -55.12
N ARG A 612 -96.65 -56.55 -55.90
CA ARG A 612 -95.66 -55.59 -55.37
C ARG A 612 -96.28 -54.61 -54.36
N SER A 613 -97.49 -54.11 -54.63
CA SER A 613 -98.20 -53.21 -53.71
C SER A 613 -98.54 -53.90 -52.38
N GLN A 614 -98.93 -55.17 -52.41
CA GLN A 614 -99.23 -55.94 -51.18
C GLN A 614 -97.97 -56.23 -50.36
N ARG A 615 -96.83 -56.50 -51.02
CA ARG A 615 -95.56 -56.67 -50.32
C ARG A 615 -95.05 -55.37 -49.71
N GLU A 616 -95.19 -54.24 -50.40
CA GLU A 616 -94.79 -52.93 -49.87
C GLU A 616 -95.69 -52.49 -48.69
N GLU A 617 -96.99 -52.83 -48.71
CA GLU A 617 -97.90 -52.65 -47.57
C GLU A 617 -97.54 -53.56 -46.38
N ASP A 618 -97.24 -54.84 -46.64
CA ASP A 618 -96.81 -55.79 -45.60
C ASP A 618 -95.46 -55.38 -44.98
N GLU A 619 -94.53 -54.86 -45.78
CA GLU A 619 -93.23 -54.36 -45.31
C GLU A 619 -93.36 -53.05 -44.52
N ALA A 620 -94.30 -52.19 -44.90
CA ALA A 620 -94.64 -50.98 -44.14
C ALA A 620 -95.32 -51.32 -42.80
N TYR A 621 -96.22 -52.31 -42.78
CA TYR A 621 -96.84 -52.83 -41.56
C TYR A 621 -95.80 -53.50 -40.65
N PHE A 622 -94.87 -54.27 -41.21
CA PHE A 622 -93.77 -54.88 -40.46
C PHE A 622 -92.84 -53.82 -39.87
N LYS A 623 -92.47 -52.77 -40.63
CA LYS A 623 -91.70 -51.64 -40.08
C LYS A 623 -92.43 -50.86 -38.99
N PHE A 624 -93.75 -50.73 -39.09
CA PHE A 624 -94.56 -50.11 -38.03
C PHE A 624 -94.60 -50.96 -36.75
N MET A 625 -94.67 -52.28 -36.87
CA MET A 625 -94.75 -53.21 -35.72
C MET A 625 -93.43 -53.39 -34.95
N ILE A 626 -92.27 -53.15 -35.57
CA ILE A 626 -90.95 -53.37 -34.94
C ILE A 626 -90.25 -52.05 -34.55
N GLY A 627 -90.88 -50.91 -34.84
CA GLY A 627 -90.37 -49.57 -34.53
C GLY A 627 -91.05 -48.90 -33.34
N GLY A 628 -91.32 -49.65 -32.26
CA GLY A 628 -91.83 -49.15 -30.98
C GLY A 628 -90.73 -48.91 -29.96
#